data_AF-A0A661TSU8-F1
#
_entry.id   AF-A0A661TSU8-F1
#
_cell.length_a   1.000
_cell.length_b   1.000
_cell.length_c   1.000
_cell.angle_alpha   90.00
_cell.angle_beta   90.00
_cell.angle_gamma   90.00
#
_symmetry.space_group_name_H-M   'P 1'
#
loop_
_entity.id
_entity.type
_entity.pdbx_description
1 polymer ?
#
loop_
_entity_poly.entity_id
_entity_poly.type
_entity_poly.pdbx_seq_one_letter_code
_entity_poly.pdbx_strand_id
1 'polypeptide(L)'
;MSDRPIDHSEREFAKNQTDVNISLEAGAGTGKTTVLIDRYLELIKSGIPIEEIAAITFTVKAAREMSWRIREKLEQLRDESTRGIGREYIENALINFNKATIKTIHSFALSMLKERPFEASVDPELVIGELENDEIDTLFRRWLASLSEYEVAVLSKAIKTGLSVDNLKNTLKILLDSLDLLPAIEEEEQPPQVIPLIKEKIEETDEIVNNQLKGSTDDKLYKNFLNLKEAVESLECEDNLVSLLDIKIKQNLGIAPNWKDKQFVLNTINDAKSYIDSQVNVWCSWVSNRLLLSIVQLINMIYERKRELSILTYDDILIKARDLIRNNPEVRNYFR
;
A
#
# COMPACT_ATOMS: atom_id res chain seq x y z
N MET A 1 26.03 -12.47 46.34
CA MET A 1 25.58 -11.36 45.47
C MET A 1 24.52 -11.94 44.55
N SER A 2 23.29 -11.42 44.57
CA SER A 2 22.17 -12.05 43.89
C SER A 2 22.34 -11.97 42.38
N ASP A 3 22.32 -13.11 41.72
CA ASP A 3 22.43 -13.32 40.27
C ASP A 3 21.12 -12.94 39.54
N ARG A 4 20.55 -11.78 39.91
CA ARG A 4 19.27 -11.31 39.36
C ARG A 4 19.56 -10.32 38.24
N PRO A 5 18.93 -10.49 37.05
CA PRO A 5 19.01 -9.51 35.97
C PRO A 5 18.62 -8.10 36.44
N ILE A 6 19.21 -7.08 35.83
CA ILE A 6 18.96 -5.65 36.14
C ILE A 6 17.47 -5.30 35.95
N ASP A 7 16.79 -5.95 35.01
CA ASP A 7 15.38 -5.76 34.68
C ASP A 7 14.42 -6.65 35.52
N HIS A 8 14.91 -7.33 36.56
CA HIS A 8 14.10 -8.28 37.34
C HIS A 8 12.84 -7.64 37.97
N SER A 9 12.94 -6.42 38.49
CA SER A 9 11.77 -5.73 39.07
C SER A 9 10.70 -5.42 38.03
N GLU A 10 11.10 -5.06 36.81
CA GLU A 10 10.20 -4.77 35.71
C GLU A 10 9.52 -6.05 35.20
N ARG A 11 10.25 -7.16 35.13
CA ARG A 11 9.70 -8.49 34.79
C ARG A 11 8.66 -8.95 35.81
N GLU A 12 8.95 -8.82 37.09
CA GLU A 12 8.01 -9.18 38.16
C GLU A 12 6.77 -8.28 38.14
N PHE A 13 6.94 -6.97 37.89
CA PHE A 13 5.81 -6.07 37.69
C PHE A 13 4.96 -6.50 36.50
N ALA A 14 5.59 -6.77 35.36
CA ALA A 14 4.93 -7.20 34.13
C ALA A 14 4.26 -8.58 34.24
N LYS A 15 4.73 -9.44 35.14
CA LYS A 15 4.10 -10.72 35.42
C LYS A 15 2.89 -10.58 36.35
N ASN A 16 3.06 -9.87 37.46
CA ASN A 16 2.11 -9.92 38.59
C ASN A 16 1.01 -8.86 38.52
N GLN A 17 1.19 -7.76 37.78
CA GLN A 17 0.19 -6.70 37.65
C GLN A 17 -0.75 -6.97 36.48
N THR A 18 -1.75 -7.84 36.68
CA THR A 18 -2.64 -8.33 35.61
C THR A 18 -3.67 -7.31 35.14
N ASP A 19 -4.04 -6.34 35.98
CA ASP A 19 -5.17 -5.43 35.75
C ASP A 19 -4.78 -4.08 35.10
N VAL A 20 -3.56 -3.99 34.56
CA VAL A 20 -3.03 -2.77 33.91
C VAL A 20 -2.47 -3.09 32.53
N ASN A 21 -2.53 -2.09 31.64
CA ASN A 21 -1.91 -2.17 30.33
C ASN A 21 -0.39 -1.98 30.46
N ILE A 22 0.38 -2.90 29.88
CA ILE A 22 1.84 -2.87 29.94
C ILE A 22 2.41 -2.97 28.53
N SER A 23 3.28 -2.03 28.18
CA SER A 23 4.13 -2.11 26.99
C SER A 23 5.52 -2.57 27.41
N LEU A 24 6.02 -3.64 26.79
CA LEU A 24 7.36 -4.18 27.07
C LEU A 24 8.27 -3.93 25.88
N GLU A 25 9.25 -3.04 26.06
CA GLU A 25 10.33 -2.84 25.11
C GLU A 25 11.54 -3.69 25.55
N ALA A 26 12.02 -4.57 24.67
CA ALA A 26 13.21 -5.34 24.97
C ALA A 26 13.96 -5.73 23.68
N GLY A 27 15.29 -5.90 23.78
CA GLY A 27 16.13 -6.35 22.68
C GLY A 27 15.83 -7.78 22.20
N ALA A 28 16.43 -8.19 21.08
CA ALA A 28 16.34 -9.58 20.63
C ALA A 28 16.92 -10.54 21.67
N GLY A 29 16.29 -11.71 21.87
CA GLY A 29 16.80 -12.75 22.78
C GLY A 29 16.64 -12.47 24.28
N THR A 30 16.07 -11.35 24.70
CA THR A 30 15.95 -10.96 26.13
C THR A 30 14.79 -11.62 26.88
N GLY A 31 14.14 -12.64 26.31
CA GLY A 31 13.10 -13.41 27.03
C GLY A 31 11.73 -12.72 27.14
N LYS A 32 11.36 -11.81 26.22
CA LYS A 32 10.00 -11.21 26.15
C LYS A 32 8.90 -12.26 26.15
N THR A 33 9.07 -13.30 25.35
CA THR A 33 8.12 -14.42 25.25
C THR A 33 7.98 -15.14 26.59
N THR A 34 9.06 -15.27 27.36
CA THR A 34 9.03 -15.88 28.69
C THR A 34 8.16 -15.05 29.64
N VAL A 35 8.33 -13.73 29.66
CA VAL A 35 7.52 -12.81 30.48
C VAL A 35 6.04 -12.90 30.09
N LEU A 36 5.72 -12.94 28.79
CA LEU A 36 4.34 -13.10 28.31
C LEU A 36 3.72 -14.43 28.76
N ILE A 37 4.47 -15.53 28.67
CA ILE A 37 4.01 -16.85 29.13
C ILE A 37 3.80 -16.84 30.64
N ASP A 38 4.73 -16.27 31.41
CA ASP A 38 4.59 -16.21 32.88
C ASP A 38 3.38 -15.36 33.30
N ARG A 39 3.13 -14.25 32.59
CA ARG A 39 1.91 -13.43 32.78
C ARG A 39 0.64 -14.21 32.44
N TYR A 40 0.65 -14.97 31.34
CA TYR A 40 -0.49 -15.83 30.94
C TYR A 40 -0.82 -16.86 32.03
N LEU A 41 0.20 -17.48 32.61
CA LEU A 41 0.03 -18.44 33.71
C LEU A 41 -0.45 -17.77 34.99
N GLU A 42 -0.03 -16.55 35.27
CA GLU A 42 -0.48 -15.79 36.44
C GLU A 42 -1.98 -15.47 36.37
N LEU A 43 -2.49 -15.10 35.18
CA LEU A 43 -3.93 -14.91 34.94
C LEU A 43 -4.73 -16.20 35.22
N ILE A 44 -4.22 -17.36 34.81
CA ILE A 44 -4.84 -18.65 35.13
C ILE A 44 -4.85 -18.90 36.64
N LYS A 45 -3.73 -18.62 37.32
CA LYS A 45 -3.62 -18.81 38.78
C LYS A 45 -4.52 -17.88 39.57
N SER A 46 -4.86 -16.71 39.03
CA SER A 46 -5.85 -15.80 39.62
C SER A 46 -7.31 -16.25 39.38
N GLY A 47 -7.52 -17.38 38.70
CA GLY A 47 -8.83 -17.97 38.47
C GLY A 47 -9.51 -17.56 37.16
N ILE A 48 -8.80 -16.89 36.25
CA ILE A 48 -9.33 -16.54 34.92
C ILE A 48 -9.32 -17.80 34.04
N PRO A 49 -10.45 -18.21 33.46
CA PRO A 49 -10.52 -19.33 32.55
C PRO A 49 -9.59 -19.17 31.34
N ILE A 50 -8.99 -20.26 30.87
CA ILE A 50 -8.01 -20.21 29.78
C ILE A 50 -8.61 -19.72 28.45
N GLU A 51 -9.90 -19.98 28.22
CA GLU A 51 -10.67 -19.51 27.07
C GLU A 51 -10.89 -17.99 27.05
N GLU A 52 -10.82 -17.32 28.21
CA GLU A 52 -10.97 -15.87 28.35
C GLU A 52 -9.64 -15.11 28.16
N ILE A 53 -8.52 -15.83 28.01
CA ILE A 53 -7.20 -15.21 27.82
C ILE A 53 -6.76 -15.34 26.36
N ALA A 54 -6.68 -14.20 25.67
CA ALA A 54 -6.18 -14.11 24.30
C ALA A 54 -4.67 -13.79 24.25
N ALA A 55 -3.89 -14.72 23.68
CA ALA A 55 -2.49 -14.52 23.34
C ALA A 55 -2.32 -14.48 21.81
N ILE A 56 -1.91 -13.33 21.28
CA ILE A 56 -1.87 -13.05 19.85
C ILE A 56 -0.42 -12.82 19.41
N THR A 57 -0.05 -13.37 18.25
CA THR A 57 1.29 -13.19 17.65
C THR A 57 1.24 -13.04 16.13
N PHE A 58 2.39 -12.78 15.50
CA PHE A 58 2.50 -12.58 14.07
C PHE A 58 2.61 -13.88 13.27
N THR A 59 3.26 -14.91 13.83
CA THR A 59 3.57 -16.13 13.07
C THR A 59 2.94 -17.38 13.66
N VAL A 60 2.56 -18.32 12.79
CA VAL A 60 2.04 -19.63 13.21
C VAL A 60 3.07 -20.38 14.06
N LYS A 61 4.37 -20.25 13.73
CA LYS A 61 5.46 -20.85 14.52
C LYS A 61 5.49 -20.31 15.94
N ALA A 62 5.42 -18.98 16.12
CA ALA A 62 5.40 -18.37 17.43
C ALA A 62 4.16 -18.76 18.24
N ALA A 63 2.99 -18.87 17.59
CA ALA A 63 1.75 -19.29 18.27
C ALA A 63 1.86 -20.73 18.77
N ARG A 64 2.39 -21.65 17.94
CA ARG A 64 2.64 -23.05 18.31
C ARG A 64 3.66 -23.17 19.44
N GLU A 65 4.77 -22.44 19.33
CA GLU A 65 5.82 -22.43 20.36
C GLU A 65 5.27 -21.92 21.70
N MET A 66 4.50 -20.82 21.68
CA MET A 66 3.85 -20.27 22.88
C MET A 66 2.84 -21.25 23.47
N SER A 67 1.98 -21.86 22.65
CA SER A 67 1.01 -22.88 23.09
C SER A 67 1.70 -24.08 23.75
N TRP A 68 2.75 -24.61 23.11
CA TRP A 68 3.52 -25.72 23.67
C TRP A 68 4.14 -25.37 25.02
N ARG A 69 4.79 -24.20 25.13
CA ARG A 69 5.42 -23.75 26.38
C ARG A 69 4.43 -23.48 27.51
N ILE A 70 3.26 -22.92 27.21
CA ILE A 70 2.20 -22.71 28.22
C ILE A 70 1.74 -24.06 28.75
N ARG A 71 1.47 -25.03 27.87
CA ARG A 71 1.06 -26.38 28.29
C ARG A 71 2.11 -27.07 29.14
N GLU A 72 3.36 -27.06 28.71
CA GLU A 72 4.49 -27.67 29.44
C GLU A 72 4.60 -27.08 30.85
N LYS A 73 4.51 -25.75 30.98
CA LYS A 73 4.54 -25.08 32.29
C LYS A 73 3.31 -25.37 33.14
N LEU A 74 2.11 -25.50 32.56
CA LEU A 74 0.92 -25.91 33.32
C LEU A 74 1.08 -27.33 33.87
N GLU A 75 1.64 -28.25 33.08
CA GLU A 75 1.92 -29.63 33.52
C GLU A 75 2.94 -29.66 34.67
N GLN A 76 4.04 -28.89 34.57
CA GLN A 76 5.01 -28.73 35.65
C GLN A 76 4.38 -28.16 36.92
N LEU A 77 3.61 -27.07 36.81
CA LEU A 77 2.96 -26.43 37.95
C LEU A 77 1.94 -27.36 38.63
N ARG A 78 1.22 -28.19 37.86
CA ARG A 78 0.31 -29.20 38.42
C ARG A 78 1.05 -30.22 39.28
N ASP A 79 2.22 -30.66 38.82
CA ASP A 79 3.02 -31.69 39.50
C ASP A 79 3.71 -31.14 40.76
N GLU A 80 4.09 -29.86 40.74
CA GLU A 80 4.69 -29.15 41.88
C GLU A 80 3.66 -28.70 42.95
N SER A 81 2.40 -28.51 42.55
CA SER A 81 1.38 -27.95 43.45
C SER A 81 0.83 -28.97 44.45
N THR A 82 0.95 -28.67 45.75
CA THR A 82 0.20 -29.37 46.81
C THR A 82 -1.28 -28.92 46.79
N ARG A 83 -2.22 -29.80 47.17
CA ARG A 83 -3.68 -29.58 47.04
C ARG A 83 -4.09 -28.18 47.52
N GLY A 84 -4.85 -27.43 46.69
CA GLY A 84 -5.33 -26.08 47.00
C GLY A 84 -6.03 -25.42 45.79
N ILE A 85 -6.62 -24.24 45.99
CA ILE A 85 -7.42 -23.51 44.99
C ILE A 85 -6.65 -23.26 43.68
N GLY A 86 -5.36 -22.89 43.78
CA GLY A 86 -4.53 -22.68 42.58
C GLY A 86 -4.31 -23.94 41.73
N ARG A 87 -4.33 -25.13 42.36
CA ARG A 87 -4.21 -26.41 41.64
C ARG A 87 -5.48 -26.70 40.83
N GLU A 88 -6.65 -26.38 41.37
CA GLU A 88 -7.92 -26.54 40.66
C GLU A 88 -7.98 -25.70 39.39
N TYR A 89 -7.52 -24.44 39.44
CA TYR A 89 -7.45 -23.59 38.26
C TYR A 89 -6.50 -24.14 37.20
N ILE A 90 -5.33 -24.65 37.60
CA ILE A 90 -4.37 -25.27 36.68
C ILE A 90 -4.96 -26.55 36.04
N GLU A 91 -5.61 -27.40 36.84
CA GLU A 91 -6.25 -28.62 36.34
C GLU A 91 -7.38 -28.30 35.35
N ASN A 92 -8.22 -27.31 35.67
CA ASN A 92 -9.27 -26.82 34.78
C ASN A 92 -8.71 -26.23 33.48
N ALA A 93 -7.59 -25.48 33.54
CA ALA A 93 -6.92 -24.95 32.36
C ALA A 93 -6.34 -26.05 31.46
N LEU A 94 -5.78 -27.12 32.04
CA LEU A 94 -5.29 -28.28 31.28
C LEU A 94 -6.43 -29.04 30.60
N ILE A 95 -7.59 -29.19 31.26
CA ILE A 95 -8.78 -29.83 30.69
C ILE A 95 -9.31 -29.02 29.50
N ASN A 96 -9.38 -27.69 29.63
CA ASN A 96 -9.91 -26.79 28.61
C ASN A 96 -8.84 -26.24 27.65
N PHE A 97 -7.63 -26.82 27.65
CA PHE A 97 -6.50 -26.26 26.90
C PHE A 97 -6.75 -26.13 25.40
N ASN A 98 -7.59 -27.01 24.82
CA ASN A 98 -8.00 -26.96 23.42
C ASN A 98 -8.87 -25.74 23.08
N LYS A 99 -9.46 -25.06 24.07
CA LYS A 99 -10.22 -23.82 23.92
C LYS A 99 -9.34 -22.57 24.05
N ALA A 100 -8.07 -22.71 24.40
CA ALA A 100 -7.17 -21.58 24.62
C ALA A 100 -7.03 -20.71 23.35
N THR A 101 -7.17 -19.39 23.51
CA THR A 101 -7.03 -18.44 22.40
C THR A 101 -5.56 -18.06 22.24
N ILE A 102 -4.77 -18.97 21.64
CA ILE A 102 -3.35 -18.76 21.32
C ILE A 102 -3.20 -18.81 19.80
N LYS A 103 -3.28 -17.65 19.15
CA LYS A 103 -3.49 -17.56 17.69
C LYS A 103 -2.58 -16.51 17.05
N THR A 104 -2.46 -16.56 15.73
CA THR A 104 -1.97 -15.40 14.99
C THR A 104 -3.04 -14.31 14.96
N ILE A 105 -2.65 -13.06 14.67
CA ILE A 105 -3.61 -11.95 14.52
C ILE A 105 -4.71 -12.27 13.49
N HIS A 106 -4.33 -12.83 12.34
CA HIS A 106 -5.27 -13.23 11.30
C HIS A 106 -6.21 -14.35 11.75
N SER A 107 -5.70 -15.40 12.40
CA SER A 107 -6.54 -16.50 12.89
C SER A 107 -7.48 -16.07 14.00
N PHE A 108 -7.08 -15.09 14.82
CA PHE A 108 -7.92 -14.50 15.85
C PHE A 108 -9.04 -13.65 15.24
N ALA A 109 -8.69 -12.73 14.34
CA ALA A 109 -9.66 -11.92 13.60
C ALA A 109 -10.67 -12.79 12.84
N LEU A 110 -10.20 -13.82 12.13
CA LEU A 110 -11.06 -14.77 11.44
C LEU A 110 -12.03 -15.48 12.38
N SER A 111 -11.58 -15.89 13.59
CA SER A 111 -12.51 -16.52 14.53
C SER A 111 -13.63 -15.58 14.98
N MET A 112 -13.37 -14.28 15.14
CA MET A 112 -14.43 -13.30 15.45
C MET A 112 -15.45 -13.20 14.32
N LEU A 113 -14.97 -13.11 13.07
CA LEU A 113 -15.84 -13.05 11.90
C LEU A 113 -16.73 -14.28 11.78
N LYS A 114 -16.17 -15.47 12.02
CA LYS A 114 -16.93 -16.74 11.99
C LYS A 114 -17.92 -16.89 13.15
N GLU A 115 -17.64 -16.26 14.29
CA GLU A 115 -18.51 -16.30 15.47
C GLU A 115 -19.68 -15.30 15.38
N ARG A 116 -19.51 -14.22 14.62
CA ARG A 116 -20.53 -13.16 14.38
C ARG A 116 -20.64 -12.81 12.89
N PRO A 117 -21.00 -13.77 12.01
CA PRO A 117 -20.95 -13.56 10.57
C PRO A 117 -21.96 -12.51 10.08
N PHE A 118 -23.13 -12.44 10.71
CA PHE A 118 -24.19 -11.49 10.35
C PHE A 118 -23.79 -10.04 10.66
N GLU A 119 -23.32 -9.79 11.88
CA GLU A 119 -22.84 -8.48 12.33
C GLU A 119 -21.58 -8.05 11.57
N ALA A 120 -20.75 -9.01 11.16
CA ALA A 120 -19.58 -8.77 10.33
C ALA A 120 -19.91 -8.57 8.84
N SER A 121 -21.16 -8.82 8.42
CA SER A 121 -21.57 -8.83 7.02
C SER A 121 -20.62 -9.69 6.16
N VAL A 122 -20.37 -10.92 6.62
CA VAL A 122 -19.62 -11.95 5.90
C VAL A 122 -20.45 -13.21 5.76
N ASP A 123 -20.18 -13.97 4.71
CA ASP A 123 -20.74 -15.30 4.53
C ASP A 123 -20.15 -16.26 5.58
N PRO A 124 -20.96 -17.09 6.28
CA PRO A 124 -20.44 -18.14 7.15
C PRO A 124 -19.47 -19.11 6.46
N GLU A 125 -19.63 -19.32 5.15
CA GLU A 125 -18.79 -20.18 4.31
C GLU A 125 -17.64 -19.42 3.62
N LEU A 126 -17.27 -18.24 4.13
CA LEU A 126 -16.20 -17.43 3.54
C LEU A 126 -14.92 -18.23 3.27
N VAL A 127 -14.30 -17.94 2.13
CA VAL A 127 -13.04 -18.52 1.69
C VAL A 127 -11.94 -17.47 1.82
N ILE A 128 -10.79 -17.88 2.38
CA ILE A 128 -9.62 -17.02 2.42
C ILE A 128 -8.84 -17.20 1.13
N GLY A 129 -8.67 -16.11 0.37
CA GLY A 129 -7.97 -16.18 -0.89
C GLY A 129 -8.02 -14.88 -1.67
N GLU A 130 -7.54 -14.97 -2.90
CA GLU A 130 -7.58 -13.92 -3.91
C GLU A 130 -8.38 -14.42 -5.11
N LEU A 131 -8.85 -13.49 -5.95
CA LEU A 131 -9.41 -13.88 -7.23
C LEU A 131 -8.29 -14.46 -8.11
N GLU A 132 -8.62 -15.48 -8.90
CA GLU A 132 -7.69 -16.00 -9.90
C GLU A 132 -7.40 -14.94 -10.97
N ASN A 133 -6.21 -15.00 -11.58
CA ASN A 133 -5.82 -14.05 -12.62
C ASN A 133 -6.81 -14.03 -13.80
N ASP A 134 -7.40 -15.19 -14.15
CA ASP A 134 -8.38 -15.29 -15.23
C ASP A 134 -9.70 -14.58 -14.91
N GLU A 135 -10.13 -14.61 -13.63
CA GLU A 135 -11.28 -13.82 -13.14
C GLU A 135 -10.96 -12.32 -13.22
N ILE A 136 -9.78 -11.90 -12.78
CA ILE A 136 -9.34 -10.50 -12.87
C ILE A 136 -9.28 -10.03 -14.33
N ASP A 137 -8.73 -10.84 -15.23
CA ASP A 137 -8.66 -10.54 -16.66
C ASP A 137 -10.05 -10.45 -17.31
N THR A 138 -10.99 -11.26 -16.85
CA THR A 138 -12.39 -11.20 -17.28
C THR A 138 -13.05 -9.89 -16.84
N LEU A 139 -12.87 -9.50 -15.57
CA LEU A 139 -13.35 -8.24 -15.03
C LEU A 139 -12.70 -7.04 -15.74
N PHE A 140 -11.40 -7.13 -16.03
CA PHE A 140 -10.67 -6.12 -16.79
C PHE A 140 -11.28 -5.88 -18.17
N ARG A 141 -11.58 -6.95 -18.92
CA ARG A 141 -12.26 -6.85 -20.23
C ARG A 141 -13.66 -6.27 -20.10
N ARG A 142 -14.39 -6.66 -19.05
CA ARG A 142 -15.74 -6.14 -18.79
C ARG A 142 -15.71 -4.64 -18.47
N TRP A 143 -14.73 -4.19 -17.70
CA TRP A 143 -14.49 -2.78 -17.40
C TRP A 143 -14.15 -1.99 -18.67
N LEU A 144 -13.24 -2.49 -19.52
CA LEU A 144 -12.94 -1.86 -20.81
C LEU A 144 -14.20 -1.69 -21.67
N ALA A 145 -15.12 -2.66 -21.63
CA ALA A 145 -16.39 -2.60 -22.37
C ALA A 145 -17.44 -1.68 -21.73
N SER A 146 -17.28 -1.30 -20.46
CA SER A 146 -18.19 -0.39 -19.75
C SER A 146 -17.74 1.07 -19.77
N LEU A 147 -16.56 1.37 -20.30
CA LEU A 147 -16.04 2.73 -20.39
C LEU A 147 -16.95 3.61 -21.27
N SER A 148 -17.21 4.83 -20.81
CA SER A 148 -17.87 5.87 -21.61
C SER A 148 -16.99 6.36 -22.77
N GLU A 149 -17.58 7.01 -23.76
CA GLU A 149 -16.81 7.61 -24.88
C GLU A 149 -15.69 8.54 -24.41
N TYR A 150 -15.96 9.32 -23.35
CA TYR A 150 -14.97 10.20 -22.73
C TYR A 150 -13.81 9.41 -22.11
N GLU A 151 -14.09 8.36 -21.34
CA GLU A 151 -13.05 7.53 -20.71
C GLU A 151 -12.23 6.75 -21.74
N VAL A 152 -12.85 6.29 -22.82
CA VAL A 152 -12.14 5.69 -23.96
C VAL A 152 -11.17 6.70 -24.58
N ALA A 153 -11.57 7.96 -24.72
CA ALA A 153 -10.68 9.01 -25.22
C ALA A 153 -9.50 9.26 -24.26
N VAL A 154 -9.74 9.28 -22.95
CA VAL A 154 -8.66 9.42 -21.93
C VAL A 154 -7.72 8.21 -21.97
N LEU A 155 -8.23 6.98 -22.03
CA LEU A 155 -7.41 5.78 -22.13
C LEU A 155 -6.60 5.76 -23.43
N SER A 156 -7.20 6.17 -24.56
CA SER A 156 -6.50 6.30 -25.83
C SER A 156 -5.33 7.28 -25.73
N LYS A 157 -5.56 8.46 -25.11
CA LYS A 157 -4.50 9.44 -24.82
C LYS A 157 -3.40 8.83 -23.96
N ALA A 158 -3.77 8.12 -22.89
CA ALA A 158 -2.80 7.48 -22.01
C ALA A 158 -1.89 6.47 -22.72
N ILE A 159 -2.48 5.62 -23.57
CA ILE A 159 -1.74 4.66 -24.37
C ILE A 159 -0.76 5.37 -25.30
N LYS A 160 -1.19 6.46 -25.96
CA LYS A 160 -0.32 7.28 -26.82
C LYS A 160 0.78 7.99 -26.03
N THR A 161 0.54 8.32 -24.76
CA THR A 161 1.56 8.84 -23.85
C THR A 161 2.52 7.76 -23.29
N GLY A 162 2.43 6.52 -23.77
CA GLY A 162 3.35 5.44 -23.41
C GLY A 162 2.85 4.48 -22.33
N LEU A 163 1.58 4.59 -21.92
CA LEU A 163 0.99 3.62 -21.00
C LEU A 163 0.76 2.28 -21.72
N SER A 164 1.42 1.22 -21.25
CA SER A 164 1.14 -0.14 -21.70
C SER A 164 -0.01 -0.76 -20.90
N VAL A 165 -0.68 -1.75 -21.49
CA VAL A 165 -1.69 -2.56 -20.79
C VAL A 165 -1.09 -3.27 -19.59
N ASP A 166 0.14 -3.77 -19.71
CA ASP A 166 0.86 -4.43 -18.60
C ASP A 166 1.13 -3.46 -17.45
N ASN A 167 1.52 -2.21 -17.76
CA ASN A 167 1.70 -1.19 -16.73
C ASN A 167 0.39 -0.90 -16.01
N LEU A 168 -0.73 -0.83 -16.74
CA LEU A 168 -2.04 -0.60 -16.13
C LEU A 168 -2.49 -1.77 -15.25
N LYS A 169 -2.25 -3.03 -15.67
CA LYS A 169 -2.49 -4.22 -14.82
C LYS A 169 -1.60 -4.23 -13.58
N ASN A 170 -0.33 -3.87 -13.72
CA ASN A 170 0.59 -3.77 -12.58
C ASN A 170 0.16 -2.66 -11.59
N THR A 171 -0.26 -1.51 -12.11
CA THR A 171 -0.84 -0.43 -11.30
C THR A 171 -2.08 -0.91 -10.57
N LEU A 172 -3.01 -1.58 -11.25
CA LEU A 172 -4.20 -2.16 -10.61
C LEU A 172 -3.82 -3.09 -9.45
N LYS A 173 -2.82 -3.97 -9.63
CA LYS A 173 -2.35 -4.86 -8.57
C LYS A 173 -1.82 -4.08 -7.37
N ILE A 174 -0.97 -3.08 -7.61
CA ILE A 174 -0.43 -2.21 -6.54
C ILE A 174 -1.57 -1.48 -5.81
N LEU A 175 -2.56 -0.96 -6.54
CA LEU A 175 -3.70 -0.27 -5.93
C LEU A 175 -4.53 -1.24 -5.09
N LEU A 176 -4.79 -2.46 -5.56
CA LEU A 176 -5.50 -3.49 -4.80
C LEU A 176 -4.79 -3.85 -3.48
N ASP A 177 -3.46 -3.84 -3.48
CA ASP A 177 -2.64 -4.13 -2.30
C ASP A 177 -2.51 -2.92 -1.35
N SER A 178 -2.88 -1.71 -1.79
CA SER A 178 -2.60 -0.43 -1.09
C SER A 178 -3.82 0.50 -1.06
N LEU A 179 -5.03 -0.05 -1.06
CA LEU A 179 -6.28 0.71 -1.16
C LEU A 179 -6.50 1.69 -0.01
N ASP A 180 -5.99 1.36 1.17
CA ASP A 180 -6.00 2.21 2.37
C ASP A 180 -5.09 3.43 2.24
N LEU A 181 -4.19 3.45 1.25
CA LEU A 181 -3.25 4.53 0.98
C LEU A 181 -3.69 5.44 -0.18
N LEU A 182 -4.85 5.18 -0.81
CA LEU A 182 -5.32 6.01 -1.92
C LEU A 182 -5.62 7.43 -1.44
N PRO A 183 -4.98 8.46 -2.03
CA PRO A 183 -5.31 9.83 -1.72
C PRO A 183 -6.75 10.12 -2.16
N ALA A 184 -7.37 11.13 -1.53
CA ALA A 184 -8.60 11.70 -2.06
C ALA A 184 -8.31 12.20 -3.48
N ILE A 185 -9.01 11.65 -4.46
CA ILE A 185 -8.84 12.03 -5.86
C ILE A 185 -9.65 13.29 -6.08
N GLU A 186 -8.97 14.39 -6.38
CA GLU A 186 -9.63 15.64 -6.77
C GLU A 186 -10.10 15.54 -8.23
N GLU A 187 -11.36 15.87 -8.48
CA GLU A 187 -11.90 15.95 -9.84
C GLU A 187 -11.44 17.25 -10.51
N GLU A 188 -10.28 17.22 -11.19
CA GLU A 188 -9.90 18.32 -12.08
C GLU A 188 -10.70 18.28 -13.37
N GLU A 189 -11.78 19.08 -13.47
CA GLU A 189 -12.75 19.04 -14.57
C GLU A 189 -12.16 19.25 -15.98
N GLN A 190 -11.14 20.10 -16.15
CA GLN A 190 -10.68 20.51 -17.48
C GLN A 190 -9.24 20.09 -17.78
N PRO A 191 -8.94 19.68 -19.04
CA PRO A 191 -7.59 19.35 -19.46
C PRO A 191 -6.69 20.59 -19.50
N PRO A 192 -5.43 20.50 -19.04
CA PRO A 192 -4.50 21.62 -19.09
C PRO A 192 -4.17 21.98 -20.55
N GLN A 193 -4.14 23.29 -20.83
CA GLN A 193 -3.85 23.84 -22.17
C GLN A 193 -2.34 23.92 -22.40
N VAL A 194 -1.69 22.77 -22.63
CA VAL A 194 -0.22 22.68 -22.69
C VAL A 194 0.38 23.07 -24.05
N ILE A 195 -0.31 22.80 -25.17
CA ILE A 195 0.22 23.09 -26.52
C ILE A 195 0.46 24.59 -26.74
N PRO A 196 -0.49 25.50 -26.42
CA PRO A 196 -0.26 26.94 -26.59
C PRO A 196 0.97 27.41 -25.81
N LEU A 197 1.12 26.95 -24.57
CA LEU A 197 2.25 27.31 -23.70
C LEU A 197 3.59 26.82 -24.25
N ILE A 198 3.64 25.61 -24.80
CA ILE A 198 4.85 25.05 -25.40
C ILE A 198 5.19 25.78 -26.72
N LYS A 199 4.19 26.12 -27.55
CA LYS A 199 4.39 26.88 -28.78
C LYS A 199 4.91 28.29 -28.51
N GLU A 200 4.28 29.01 -27.59
CA GLU A 200 4.74 30.33 -27.14
C GLU A 200 6.20 30.27 -26.65
N LYS A 201 6.55 29.25 -25.85
CA LYS A 201 7.92 29.08 -25.37
C LYS A 201 8.93 28.85 -26.49
N ILE A 202 8.56 28.09 -27.52
CA ILE A 202 9.42 27.87 -28.68
C ILE A 202 9.57 29.12 -29.53
N GLU A 203 8.52 29.92 -29.70
CA GLU A 203 8.58 31.20 -30.41
C GLU A 203 9.53 32.19 -29.72
N GLU A 204 9.40 32.38 -28.40
CA GLU A 204 10.35 33.19 -27.61
C GLU A 204 11.79 32.71 -27.78
N THR A 205 11.99 31.40 -27.75
CA THR A 205 13.32 30.79 -27.86
C THR A 205 13.90 30.98 -29.26
N ASP A 206 13.08 30.86 -30.30
CA ASP A 206 13.47 31.05 -31.70
C ASP A 206 13.95 32.47 -31.95
N GLU A 207 13.23 33.48 -31.44
CA GLU A 207 13.66 34.88 -31.54
C GLU A 207 15.03 35.09 -30.88
N ILE A 208 15.25 34.52 -29.68
CA ILE A 208 16.53 34.64 -28.96
C ILE A 208 17.66 33.94 -29.72
N VAL A 209 17.44 32.71 -30.18
CA VAL A 209 18.44 31.90 -30.90
C VAL A 209 18.84 32.59 -32.20
N ASN A 210 17.87 33.06 -32.99
CA ASN A 210 18.13 33.77 -34.24
C ASN A 210 18.86 35.10 -34.02
N ASN A 211 18.54 35.84 -32.95
CA ASN A 211 19.25 37.06 -32.59
C ASN A 211 20.71 36.82 -32.19
N GLN A 212 21.06 35.62 -31.72
CA GLN A 212 22.42 35.24 -31.32
C GLN A 212 23.25 34.68 -32.48
N LEU A 213 22.63 34.24 -33.58
CA LEU A 213 23.31 33.64 -34.73
C LEU A 213 24.08 34.72 -35.53
N LYS A 214 25.39 34.52 -35.70
CA LYS A 214 26.27 35.32 -36.57
C LYS A 214 26.61 34.61 -37.88
N GLY A 215 26.53 33.28 -37.87
CA GLY A 215 27.04 32.41 -38.93
C GLY A 215 25.94 31.66 -39.69
N SER A 216 26.30 30.49 -40.22
CA SER A 216 25.40 29.67 -41.04
C SER A 216 24.37 28.90 -40.19
N THR A 217 23.15 28.77 -40.73
CA THR A 217 22.09 27.88 -40.21
C THR A 217 22.44 26.39 -40.34
N ASP A 218 23.55 26.06 -41.00
CA ASP A 218 24.07 24.69 -41.09
C ASP A 218 24.74 24.18 -39.79
N ASP A 219 24.86 25.05 -38.76
CA ASP A 219 25.44 24.73 -37.46
C ASP A 219 24.66 23.61 -36.73
N LYS A 220 25.40 22.66 -36.13
CA LYS A 220 24.79 21.49 -35.46
C LYS A 220 23.92 21.84 -34.26
N LEU A 221 24.25 22.91 -33.52
CA LEU A 221 23.43 23.37 -32.39
C LEU A 221 22.12 23.97 -32.92
N TYR A 222 22.20 24.78 -33.98
CA TYR A 222 21.02 25.33 -34.65
C TYR A 222 20.11 24.22 -35.18
N LYS A 223 20.67 23.20 -35.85
CA LYS A 223 19.89 22.03 -36.31
C LYS A 223 19.25 21.23 -35.18
N ASN A 224 19.90 21.11 -34.02
CA ASN A 224 19.32 20.41 -32.87
C ASN A 224 18.14 21.18 -32.28
N PHE A 225 18.23 22.51 -32.22
CA PHE A 225 17.09 23.37 -31.87
C PHE A 225 15.99 23.31 -32.91
N LEU A 226 16.32 23.36 -34.21
CA LEU A 226 15.35 23.28 -35.29
C LEU A 226 14.53 21.98 -35.24
N ASN A 227 15.16 20.84 -34.92
CA ASN A 227 14.44 19.58 -34.69
C ASN A 227 13.41 19.69 -33.54
N LEU A 228 13.79 20.33 -32.42
CA LEU A 228 12.84 20.56 -31.32
C LEU A 228 11.69 21.50 -31.76
N LYS A 229 12.03 22.58 -32.48
CA LYS A 229 11.06 23.55 -33.00
C LYS A 229 10.06 22.89 -33.95
N GLU A 230 10.55 22.17 -34.97
CA GLU A 230 9.72 21.46 -35.94
C GLU A 230 8.81 20.44 -35.25
N ALA A 231 9.32 19.71 -34.26
CA ALA A 231 8.51 18.78 -33.48
C ALA A 231 7.36 19.49 -32.74
N VAL A 232 7.62 20.63 -32.11
CA VAL A 232 6.60 21.43 -31.41
C VAL A 232 5.60 22.08 -32.38
N GLU A 233 6.07 22.62 -33.50
CA GLU A 233 5.21 23.24 -34.52
C GLU A 233 4.27 22.24 -35.17
N SER A 234 4.73 20.99 -35.35
CA SER A 234 3.94 19.89 -35.90
C SER A 234 2.82 19.37 -34.97
N LEU A 235 2.78 19.82 -33.71
CA LEU A 235 1.73 19.41 -32.78
C LEU A 235 0.38 20.04 -33.17
N GLU A 236 -0.56 19.17 -33.54
CA GLU A 236 -1.97 19.51 -33.77
C GLU A 236 -2.84 19.20 -32.54
N CYS A 237 -2.48 18.16 -31.79
CA CYS A 237 -3.18 17.72 -30.59
C CYS A 237 -2.20 17.08 -29.58
N GLU A 238 -2.69 16.77 -28.39
CA GLU A 238 -1.85 16.32 -27.27
C GLU A 238 -1.36 14.87 -27.40
N ASP A 239 -1.83 14.14 -28.41
CA ASP A 239 -1.53 12.73 -28.65
C ASP A 239 -0.02 12.43 -28.75
N ASN A 240 0.77 13.37 -29.29
CA ASN A 240 2.20 13.18 -29.55
C ASN A 240 3.12 13.92 -28.57
N LEU A 241 2.59 14.50 -27.49
CA LEU A 241 3.39 15.30 -26.54
C LEU A 241 4.56 14.54 -25.94
N VAL A 242 4.39 13.25 -25.64
CA VAL A 242 5.44 12.44 -25.00
C VAL A 242 6.66 12.25 -25.90
N SER A 243 6.50 12.32 -27.22
CA SER A 243 7.63 12.26 -28.16
C SER A 243 8.63 13.40 -27.96
N LEU A 244 8.19 14.54 -27.39
CA LEU A 244 9.08 15.66 -27.06
C LEU A 244 10.06 15.32 -25.93
N LEU A 245 9.71 14.39 -25.03
CA LEU A 245 10.60 13.96 -23.95
C LEU A 245 11.86 13.26 -24.51
N ASP A 246 11.73 12.56 -25.64
CA ASP A 246 12.82 11.82 -26.28
C ASP A 246 13.85 12.71 -26.99
N ILE A 247 13.49 13.96 -27.28
CA ILE A 247 14.37 14.91 -27.96
C ILE A 247 15.46 15.36 -26.98
N LYS A 248 16.73 15.01 -27.24
CA LYS A 248 17.85 15.41 -26.39
C LYS A 248 18.56 16.66 -26.92
N ILE A 249 18.77 17.63 -26.03
CA ILE A 249 19.62 18.79 -26.30
C ILE A 249 21.07 18.42 -25.98
N LYS A 250 21.92 18.37 -27.01
CA LYS A 250 23.31 17.92 -26.86
C LYS A 250 24.24 19.10 -26.53
N GLN A 251 24.85 19.04 -25.34
CA GLN A 251 25.74 20.07 -24.78
C GLN A 251 26.95 20.41 -25.68
N ASN A 252 27.50 19.43 -26.40
CA ASN A 252 28.76 19.58 -27.15
C ASN A 252 28.56 20.01 -28.62
N LEU A 253 27.37 20.47 -29.01
CA LEU A 253 27.09 20.88 -30.40
C LEU A 253 27.46 22.33 -30.68
N GLY A 254 27.66 22.63 -31.97
CA GLY A 254 27.85 23.98 -32.53
C GLY A 254 29.26 24.54 -32.44
N ILE A 255 29.55 25.50 -33.32
CA ILE A 255 30.88 26.10 -33.50
C ILE A 255 30.87 27.54 -32.97
N ALA A 256 31.70 27.86 -31.97
CA ALA A 256 31.62 29.12 -31.22
C ALA A 256 31.61 30.41 -32.09
N PRO A 257 32.40 30.54 -33.17
CA PRO A 257 32.34 31.70 -34.07
C PRO A 257 30.97 31.99 -34.70
N ASN A 258 30.09 30.99 -34.82
CA ASN A 258 28.76 31.17 -35.38
C ASN A 258 27.80 31.89 -34.42
N TRP A 259 28.21 32.18 -33.19
CA TRP A 259 27.33 32.69 -32.13
C TRP A 259 27.89 33.99 -31.51
N LYS A 260 26.98 34.86 -31.06
CA LYS A 260 27.29 35.99 -30.16
C LYS A 260 27.77 35.47 -28.82
N ASP A 261 26.94 34.65 -28.18
CA ASP A 261 27.28 33.86 -27.00
C ASP A 261 26.71 32.45 -27.14
N LYS A 262 27.59 31.48 -27.40
CA LYS A 262 27.20 30.08 -27.57
C LYS A 262 26.65 29.48 -26.27
N GLN A 263 27.23 29.84 -25.12
CA GLN A 263 26.83 29.24 -23.85
C GLN A 263 25.46 29.76 -23.42
N PHE A 264 25.19 31.05 -23.64
CA PHE A 264 23.88 31.63 -23.45
C PHE A 264 22.81 30.91 -24.30
N VAL A 265 23.07 30.73 -25.61
CA VAL A 265 22.14 30.00 -26.51
C VAL A 265 21.87 28.58 -26.02
N LEU A 266 22.92 27.85 -25.63
CA LEU A 266 22.77 26.49 -25.11
C LEU A 266 21.91 26.47 -23.83
N ASN A 267 22.11 27.42 -22.92
CA ASN A 267 21.29 27.54 -21.71
C ASN A 267 19.83 27.84 -22.07
N THR A 268 19.57 28.80 -22.97
CA THR A 268 18.21 29.13 -23.41
C THR A 268 17.48 27.93 -24.01
N ILE A 269 18.15 27.14 -24.86
CA ILE A 269 17.54 25.93 -25.45
C ILE A 269 17.25 24.88 -24.36
N ASN A 270 18.15 24.70 -23.39
CA ASN A 270 17.93 23.77 -22.28
C ASN A 270 16.79 24.23 -21.34
N ASP A 271 16.65 25.53 -21.11
CA ASP A 271 15.56 26.11 -20.32
C ASP A 271 14.22 25.90 -21.02
N ALA A 272 14.17 26.15 -22.33
CA ALA A 272 12.98 25.86 -23.15
C ALA A 272 12.62 24.38 -23.10
N LYS A 273 13.60 23.48 -23.27
CA LYS A 273 13.37 22.04 -23.18
C LYS A 273 12.86 21.63 -21.79
N SER A 274 13.45 22.15 -20.73
CA SER A 274 13.04 21.84 -19.35
C SER A 274 11.62 22.32 -19.07
N TYR A 275 11.25 23.50 -19.58
CA TYR A 275 9.88 23.99 -19.53
C TYR A 275 8.91 23.08 -20.28
N ILE A 276 9.24 22.69 -21.52
CA ILE A 276 8.44 21.77 -22.32
C ILE A 276 8.22 20.44 -21.58
N ASP A 277 9.28 19.86 -21.01
CA ASP A 277 9.20 18.62 -20.24
C ASP A 277 8.27 18.76 -19.03
N SER A 278 8.31 19.91 -18.36
CA SER A 278 7.39 20.19 -17.25
C SER A 278 5.93 20.21 -17.72
N GLN A 279 5.63 20.82 -18.88
CA GLN A 279 4.28 20.89 -19.43
C GLN A 279 3.79 19.51 -19.90
N VAL A 280 4.65 18.72 -20.53
CA VAL A 280 4.33 17.34 -20.90
C VAL A 280 4.04 16.50 -19.65
N ASN A 281 4.81 16.67 -18.58
CA ASN A 281 4.57 15.97 -17.31
C ASN A 281 3.24 16.39 -16.66
N VAL A 282 2.87 17.68 -16.70
CA VAL A 282 1.56 18.15 -16.24
C VAL A 282 0.42 17.46 -17.00
N TRP A 283 0.55 17.36 -18.33
CA TRP A 283 -0.42 16.62 -19.15
C TRP A 283 -0.51 15.14 -18.76
N CYS A 284 0.63 14.45 -18.64
CA CYS A 284 0.69 13.04 -18.24
C CYS A 284 0.08 12.81 -16.85
N SER A 285 0.34 13.70 -15.89
CA SER A 285 -0.27 13.66 -14.56
C SER A 285 -1.78 13.82 -14.62
N TRP A 286 -2.30 14.75 -15.41
CA TRP A 286 -3.73 14.93 -15.60
C TRP A 286 -4.38 13.67 -16.19
N VAL A 287 -3.80 13.10 -17.26
CA VAL A 287 -4.28 11.85 -17.88
C VAL A 287 -4.28 10.70 -16.88
N SER A 288 -3.21 10.56 -16.09
CA SER A 288 -3.06 9.50 -15.08
C SER A 288 -4.09 9.62 -13.95
N ASN A 289 -4.31 10.84 -13.44
CA ASN A 289 -5.32 11.11 -12.41
C ASN A 289 -6.73 10.78 -12.92
N ARG A 290 -7.03 11.14 -14.18
CA ARG A 290 -8.31 10.79 -14.80
C ARG A 290 -8.50 9.31 -15.03
N LEU A 291 -7.46 8.59 -15.43
CA LEU A 291 -7.49 7.12 -15.50
C LEU A 291 -7.74 6.47 -14.15
N LEU A 292 -7.16 7.02 -13.08
CA LEU A 292 -7.30 6.46 -11.74
C LEU A 292 -8.77 6.45 -11.28
N LEU A 293 -9.55 7.49 -11.61
CA LEU A 293 -11.00 7.51 -11.38
C LEU A 293 -11.73 6.35 -12.08
N SER A 294 -11.38 6.06 -13.34
CA SER A 294 -11.96 4.92 -14.05
C SER A 294 -11.48 3.58 -13.50
N ILE A 295 -10.23 3.49 -13.03
CA ILE A 295 -9.70 2.27 -12.38
C ILE A 295 -10.42 1.97 -11.05
N VAL A 296 -10.87 3.00 -10.31
CA VAL A 296 -11.70 2.80 -9.11
C VAL A 296 -12.98 2.01 -9.42
N GLN A 297 -13.59 2.22 -10.60
CA GLN A 297 -14.73 1.42 -11.03
C GLN A 297 -14.36 -0.07 -11.17
N LEU A 298 -13.20 -0.37 -11.78
CA LEU A 298 -12.71 -1.75 -11.88
C LEU A 298 -12.42 -2.36 -10.50
N ILE A 299 -11.83 -1.59 -9.58
CA ILE A 299 -11.61 -2.04 -8.20
C ILE A 299 -12.93 -2.40 -7.54
N ASN A 300 -13.98 -1.57 -7.70
CA ASN A 300 -15.31 -1.87 -7.18
C ASN A 300 -15.87 -3.17 -7.79
N MET A 301 -15.73 -3.38 -9.10
CA MET A 301 -16.14 -4.63 -9.75
C MET A 301 -15.40 -5.85 -9.16
N ILE A 302 -14.11 -5.72 -8.83
CA ILE A 302 -13.31 -6.77 -8.19
C ILE A 302 -13.83 -7.05 -6.77
N TYR A 303 -14.16 -6.03 -5.99
CA TYR A 303 -14.72 -6.20 -4.65
C TYR A 303 -16.11 -6.82 -4.67
N GLU A 304 -16.98 -6.38 -5.58
CA GLU A 304 -18.29 -7.00 -5.77
C GLU A 304 -18.13 -8.48 -6.13
N ARG A 305 -17.20 -8.80 -7.04
CA ARG A 305 -16.93 -10.19 -7.41
C ARG A 305 -16.40 -11.03 -6.25
N LYS A 306 -15.46 -10.49 -5.45
CA LYS A 306 -14.99 -11.14 -4.21
C LYS A 306 -16.15 -11.40 -3.26
N ARG A 307 -17.07 -10.44 -3.11
CA ARG A 307 -18.25 -10.56 -2.26
C ARG A 307 -19.23 -11.63 -2.76
N GLU A 308 -19.49 -11.71 -4.07
CA GLU A 308 -20.33 -12.75 -4.68
C GLU A 308 -19.78 -14.17 -4.45
N LEU A 309 -18.45 -14.30 -4.48
CA LEU A 309 -17.76 -15.57 -4.25
C LEU A 309 -17.42 -15.82 -2.77
N SER A 310 -17.83 -14.91 -1.88
CA SER A 310 -17.52 -14.99 -0.45
C SER A 310 -16.01 -15.11 -0.15
N ILE A 311 -15.17 -14.49 -0.98
CA ILE A 311 -13.71 -14.48 -0.86
C ILE A 311 -13.25 -13.27 -0.05
N LEU A 312 -12.37 -13.49 0.93
CA LEU A 312 -11.68 -12.45 1.69
C LEU A 312 -10.17 -12.68 1.66
N THR A 313 -9.41 -11.62 1.46
CA THR A 313 -7.95 -11.63 1.64
C THR A 313 -7.58 -11.58 3.13
N TYR A 314 -6.30 -11.76 3.44
CA TYR A 314 -5.81 -11.61 4.82
C TYR A 314 -6.03 -10.19 5.36
N ASP A 315 -5.89 -9.16 4.52
CA ASP A 315 -6.12 -7.77 4.92
C ASP A 315 -7.62 -7.49 5.12
N ASP A 316 -8.48 -8.03 4.24
CA ASP A 316 -9.94 -7.92 4.40
C ASP A 316 -10.41 -8.49 5.75
N ILE A 317 -9.80 -9.57 6.23
CA ILE A 317 -10.10 -10.17 7.54
C ILE A 317 -9.81 -9.19 8.67
N LEU A 318 -8.66 -8.51 8.65
CA LEU A 318 -8.28 -7.56 9.68
C LEU A 318 -9.19 -6.33 9.67
N ILE A 319 -9.49 -5.79 8.48
CA ILE A 319 -10.37 -4.63 8.30
C ILE A 319 -11.77 -4.95 8.80
N LYS A 320 -12.35 -6.09 8.38
CA LYS A 320 -13.69 -6.51 8.81
C LYS A 320 -13.76 -6.80 10.31
N ALA A 321 -12.74 -7.41 10.91
CA ALA A 321 -12.74 -7.68 12.35
C ALA A 321 -12.63 -6.38 13.16
N ARG A 322 -11.80 -5.43 12.71
CA ARG A 322 -11.75 -4.08 13.29
C ARG A 322 -13.12 -3.40 13.23
N ASP A 323 -13.75 -3.41 12.06
CA ASP A 323 -15.03 -2.71 11.84
C ASP A 323 -16.17 -3.39 12.61
N LEU A 324 -16.17 -4.72 12.71
CA LEU A 324 -17.08 -5.49 13.56
C LEU A 324 -17.04 -4.98 15.00
N ILE A 325 -15.86 -4.92 15.62
CA ILE A 325 -15.71 -4.48 17.02
C ILE A 325 -15.98 -2.99 17.17
N ARG A 326 -15.51 -2.17 16.22
CA ARG A 326 -15.63 -0.71 16.28
C ARG A 326 -17.08 -0.24 16.12
N ASN A 327 -17.84 -0.87 15.25
CA ASN A 327 -19.18 -0.41 14.89
C ASN A 327 -20.29 -1.13 15.67
N ASN A 328 -20.01 -2.27 16.31
CA ASN A 328 -20.99 -3.04 17.09
C ASN A 328 -20.59 -3.10 18.59
N PRO A 329 -21.11 -2.20 19.44
CA PRO A 329 -20.80 -2.20 20.88
C PRO A 329 -21.17 -3.50 21.60
N GLU A 330 -22.25 -4.17 21.19
CA GLU A 330 -22.69 -5.45 21.76
C GLU A 330 -21.66 -6.56 21.50
N VAL A 331 -21.18 -6.65 20.26
CA VAL A 331 -20.11 -7.60 19.87
C VAL A 331 -18.82 -7.29 20.63
N ARG A 332 -18.46 -6.02 20.77
CA ARG A 332 -17.28 -5.61 21.54
C ARG A 332 -17.38 -6.02 23.01
N ASN A 333 -18.54 -5.86 23.63
CA ASN A 333 -18.75 -6.24 25.03
C ASN A 333 -18.76 -7.76 25.23
N TYR A 334 -19.12 -8.54 24.21
CA TYR A 334 -19.02 -10.00 24.24
C TYR A 334 -17.57 -10.50 24.23
N PHE A 335 -16.67 -9.81 23.52
CA PHE A 335 -15.23 -10.15 23.44
C PHE A 335 -14.35 -9.43 24.48
N ARG A 336 -14.96 -8.67 25.41
CA ARG A 336 -14.29 -8.05 26.56
C ARG A 336 -14.39 -8.96 27.76
#